data_AF-A0A7K5JSA8-F1
#
_entry.id   AF-A0A7K5JSA8-F1
#
_cell.length_a   1.000
_cell.length_b   1.000
_cell.length_c   1.000
_cell.angle_alpha   90.00
_cell.angle_beta   90.00
_cell.angle_gamma   90.00
#
_symmetry.space_group_name_H-M   'P 1'
#
loop_
_entity.id
_entity.type
_entity.pdbx_description
1 polymer ?
#
loop_
_entity_poly.entity_id
_entity_poly.type
_entity_poly.pdbx_seq_one_letter_code
_entity_poly.pdbx_strand_id
1 'polypeptide(L)'
;ELRSELCPRQFPARRAAAVAVALLRYRRGGPARALRLRELRRARTEDIKDVGHKYYLELELEDVLDKDSTVNCTAEVLYHLGNQNIAPDVQFTLEGELKSTEEADHVFYTRIRSLEKELVAENIPDSHGHVPPELEPIHLLAWVASGYLVWQNSTENTEFQLAQVKHVKQVRRRDKYLQFDFVVLLHEMVSQ
;
A
#
# COMPACT_ATOMS: atom_id res chain seq x y z
N GLU A 1 9.70 -28.05 10.87
CA GLU A 1 10.18 -27.47 9.59
C GLU A 1 11.28 -26.45 9.90
N LEU A 2 12.32 -26.36 9.06
CA LEU A 2 13.50 -25.51 9.32
C LEU A 2 13.24 -24.13 8.71
N ARG A 3 13.11 -23.11 9.56
CA ARG A 3 13.09 -21.71 9.14
C ARG A 3 14.51 -21.24 8.88
N SER A 4 14.74 -20.62 7.73
CA SER A 4 16.04 -20.07 7.34
C SER A 4 16.03 -18.55 7.53
N GLU A 5 17.09 -18.00 8.12
CA GLU A 5 17.25 -16.55 8.19
C GLU A 5 17.56 -15.98 6.80
N LEU A 6 16.89 -14.88 6.46
CA LEU A 6 17.14 -14.13 5.25
C LEU A 6 17.77 -12.79 5.60
N CYS A 7 18.73 -12.37 4.77
CA CYS A 7 19.26 -11.02 4.89
C CYS A 7 18.17 -10.02 4.49
N PRO A 8 17.79 -9.05 5.36
CA PRO A 8 16.78 -8.04 5.07
C PRO A 8 17.01 -7.23 3.79
N ARG A 9 18.26 -7.12 3.33
CA ARG A 9 18.62 -6.36 2.13
C ARG A 9 18.41 -7.15 0.84
N GLN A 10 18.21 -8.47 0.90
CA GLN A 10 18.01 -9.31 -0.28
C GLN A 10 16.60 -9.13 -0.86
N PHE A 11 16.50 -9.26 -2.18
CA PHE A 11 15.26 -9.04 -2.91
C PHE A 11 14.05 -9.86 -2.40
N PRO A 12 14.15 -11.16 -2.06
CA PRO A 12 12.99 -11.93 -1.60
C PRO A 12 12.38 -11.34 -0.32
N ALA A 13 13.23 -10.97 0.66
CA ALA A 13 12.79 -10.37 1.90
C ALA A 13 12.13 -9.00 1.68
N ARG A 14 12.71 -8.17 0.81
CA ARG A 14 12.16 -6.85 0.46
C ARG A 14 10.82 -6.95 -0.27
N ARG A 15 10.68 -7.89 -1.22
CA ARG A 15 9.44 -8.10 -1.98
C ARG A 15 8.32 -8.59 -1.07
N ALA A 16 8.60 -9.56 -0.20
CA ALA A 16 7.64 -9.98 0.83
C ALA A 16 7.22 -8.82 1.74
N ALA A 17 8.18 -7.98 2.18
CA ALA A 17 7.85 -6.78 2.97
C ALA A 17 7.00 -5.78 2.18
N ALA A 18 7.27 -5.57 0.89
CA ALA A 18 6.50 -4.67 0.04
C ALA A 18 5.03 -5.11 -0.06
N VAL A 19 4.77 -6.42 -0.20
CA VAL A 19 3.40 -6.98 -0.22
C VAL A 19 2.69 -6.80 1.12
N ALA A 20 3.38 -7.10 2.24
CA ALA A 20 2.82 -6.89 3.58
C ALA A 20 2.44 -5.41 3.80
N VAL A 21 3.34 -4.49 3.43
CA VAL A 21 3.13 -3.04 3.54
C VAL A 21 2.01 -2.57 2.61
N ALA A 22 1.88 -3.13 1.40
CA ALA A 22 0.81 -2.79 0.47
C ALA A 22 -0.58 -3.14 1.03
N LEU A 23 -0.75 -4.35 1.57
CA LEU A 23 -2.02 -4.74 2.21
C LEU A 23 -2.28 -3.89 3.46
N LEU A 24 -1.26 -3.67 4.29
CA LEU A 24 -1.39 -2.88 5.50
C LEU A 24 -1.79 -1.45 5.18
N ARG A 25 -1.17 -0.83 4.16
CA ARG A 25 -1.56 0.49 3.64
C ARG A 25 -3.01 0.50 3.18
N TYR A 26 -3.45 -0.50 2.41
CA TYR A 26 -4.85 -0.60 1.99
C TYR A 26 -5.83 -0.72 3.17
N ARG A 27 -5.46 -1.46 4.22
CA ARG A 27 -6.31 -1.70 5.40
C ARG A 27 -6.32 -0.57 6.42
N ARG A 28 -5.22 0.18 6.54
CA ARG A 28 -4.99 1.16 7.62
C ARG A 28 -4.74 2.58 7.15
N GLY A 29 -4.54 2.80 5.85
CA GLY A 29 -4.34 4.12 5.25
C GLY A 29 -5.66 4.80 4.89
N GLY A 30 -5.53 6.05 4.44
CA GLY A 30 -6.64 6.90 4.04
C GLY A 30 -6.16 8.17 3.36
N PRO A 31 -7.06 9.11 3.05
CA PRO A 31 -6.68 10.39 2.44
C PRO A 31 -5.80 11.25 3.36
N ALA A 32 -5.77 10.99 4.67
CA ALA A 32 -4.89 11.66 5.64
C ALA A 32 -3.86 10.72 6.30
N ARG A 33 -3.60 9.53 5.73
CA ARG A 33 -2.54 8.62 6.22
C ARG A 33 -2.00 7.74 5.11
N ALA A 34 -0.68 7.71 4.96
CA ALA A 34 -0.02 6.75 4.10
C ALA A 34 1.19 6.12 4.79
N LEU A 35 1.13 4.80 4.96
CA LEU A 35 2.18 4.04 5.63
C LEU A 35 3.21 3.55 4.61
N ARG A 36 4.50 3.73 4.93
CA ARG A 36 5.62 3.18 4.18
C ARG A 36 6.57 2.40 5.07
N LEU A 37 7.31 1.48 4.46
CA LEU A 37 8.36 0.75 5.13
C LEU A 37 9.50 1.72 5.47
N ARG A 38 9.78 1.88 6.76
CA ARG A 38 10.97 2.57 7.24
C ARG A 38 12.16 1.62 7.27
N GLU A 39 11.97 0.46 7.89
CA GLU A 39 13.01 -0.55 8.06
C GLU A 39 12.44 -1.97 8.07
N LEU A 40 13.15 -2.89 7.42
CA LEU A 40 12.95 -4.33 7.59
C LEU A 40 14.02 -4.83 8.58
N ARG A 41 13.62 -5.08 9.82
CA ARG A 41 14.54 -5.44 10.90
C ARG A 41 14.95 -6.91 10.82
N ARG A 42 13.99 -7.78 10.51
CA ARG A 42 14.24 -9.22 10.41
C ARG A 42 13.38 -9.87 9.35
N ALA A 43 13.95 -10.85 8.67
CA ALA A 43 13.25 -11.69 7.71
C ALA A 43 13.67 -13.15 7.90
N ARG A 44 12.71 -14.05 7.86
CA ARG A 44 12.92 -15.51 7.82
C ARG A 44 12.02 -16.09 6.74
N THR A 45 12.42 -17.22 6.17
CA THR A 45 11.61 -17.95 5.20
C THR A 45 11.46 -19.41 5.60
N GLU A 46 10.37 -20.00 5.15
CA GLU A 46 10.00 -21.39 5.31
C GLU A 46 9.42 -21.90 4.00
N ASP A 47 10.00 -22.97 3.47
CA ASP A 47 9.46 -23.70 2.35
C ASP A 47 8.41 -24.69 2.87
N ILE A 48 7.16 -24.47 2.48
CA ILE A 48 6.02 -25.33 2.83
C ILE A 48 5.76 -26.23 1.62
N LYS A 49 6.14 -27.50 1.78
CA LYS A 49 6.02 -28.52 0.74
C LYS A 49 4.62 -28.55 0.13
N ASP A 50 4.56 -28.55 -1.20
CA ASP A 50 3.35 -28.59 -2.03
C ASP A 50 2.40 -27.37 -1.86
N VAL A 51 2.84 -26.32 -1.15
CA VAL A 51 2.09 -25.07 -0.96
C VAL A 51 2.87 -23.88 -1.53
N GLY A 52 4.07 -23.61 -1.01
CA GLY A 52 4.92 -22.51 -1.46
C GLY A 52 5.78 -21.92 -0.34
N HIS A 53 6.22 -20.67 -0.52
CA HIS A 53 7.17 -20.03 0.39
C HIS A 53 6.50 -19.05 1.34
N LYS A 54 6.72 -19.26 2.65
CA LYS A 54 6.23 -18.38 3.71
C LYS A 54 7.34 -17.54 4.30
N TYR A 55 7.11 -16.24 4.35
CA TYR A 55 8.02 -15.24 4.90
C TYR A 55 7.50 -14.73 6.23
N TYR A 56 8.40 -14.61 7.21
CA TYR A 56 8.13 -14.03 8.53
C TYR A 56 8.96 -12.77 8.68
N LEU A 57 8.31 -11.64 8.91
CA LEU A 57 8.90 -10.32 8.81
C LEU A 57 8.67 -9.51 10.09
N GLU A 58 9.70 -8.77 10.49
CA GLU A 58 9.64 -7.76 11.55
C GLU A 58 9.98 -6.41 10.90
N LEU A 59 8.99 -5.52 10.85
CA LEU A 59 8.99 -4.26 10.11
C LEU A 59 8.86 -3.08 11.08
N GLU A 60 9.47 -1.96 10.71
CA GLU A 60 9.11 -0.64 11.22
C GLU A 60 8.46 0.17 10.09
N LEU A 61 7.30 0.74 10.38
CA LEU A 61 6.53 1.56 9.46
C LEU A 61 6.55 3.00 9.93
N GLU A 62 6.46 3.93 8.99
CA GLU A 62 6.28 5.35 9.27
C GLU A 62 5.14 5.93 8.44
N ASP A 63 4.48 6.96 8.99
CA ASP A 63 3.54 7.77 8.22
C ASP A 63 4.30 8.76 7.33
N VAL A 64 3.93 8.82 6.06
CA VAL A 64 4.55 9.73 5.09
C VAL A 64 4.25 11.19 5.43
N LEU A 65 3.08 11.45 6.05
CA LEU A 65 2.67 12.80 6.45
C LEU A 65 3.27 13.24 7.80
N ASP A 66 3.65 12.28 8.65
CA ASP A 66 4.26 12.53 9.96
C ASP A 66 5.38 11.51 10.20
N LYS A 67 6.59 11.87 9.79
CA LYS A 67 7.75 10.97 9.78
C LYS A 67 8.22 10.55 11.19
N ASP A 68 7.82 11.29 12.22
CA ASP A 68 8.12 10.94 13.61
C ASP A 68 7.12 9.91 14.17
N SER A 69 5.98 9.72 13.49
CA SER A 69 4.99 8.70 13.82
C SER A 69 5.39 7.35 13.22
N THR A 70 6.10 6.55 14.01
CA THR A 70 6.47 5.18 13.63
C THR A 70 5.75 4.12 14.45
N VAL A 71 5.57 2.94 13.84
CA VAL A 71 4.93 1.78 14.47
C VAL A 71 5.64 0.51 14.04
N ASN A 72 5.88 -0.41 14.98
CA ASN A 72 6.42 -1.72 14.65
C ASN A 72 5.29 -2.64 14.15
N CYS A 73 5.64 -3.56 13.27
CA CYS A 73 4.71 -4.52 12.70
C CYS A 73 5.39 -5.87 12.54
N THR A 74 4.71 -6.94 12.94
CA THR A 74 5.07 -8.30 12.50
C THR A 74 4.15 -8.69 11.35
N ALA A 75 4.69 -9.39 10.35
CA ALA A 75 3.90 -9.84 9.21
C ALA A 75 4.33 -11.23 8.74
N GLU A 76 3.37 -11.98 8.23
CA GLU A 76 3.56 -13.26 7.56
C GLU A 76 3.01 -13.14 6.14
N VAL A 77 3.80 -13.57 5.15
CA VAL A 77 3.41 -13.54 3.73
C VAL A 77 3.65 -14.93 3.13
N LEU A 78 2.61 -15.58 2.62
CA LEU A 78 2.70 -16.86 1.94
C LEU A 78 2.43 -16.68 0.45
N TYR A 79 3.40 -17.02 -0.39
CA TYR A 79 3.23 -17.12 -1.83
C TYR A 79 2.90 -18.55 -2.22
N HIS A 80 1.83 -18.73 -3.00
CA HIS A 80 1.36 -20.04 -3.47
C HIS A 80 2.06 -20.42 -4.77
N LEU A 81 3.11 -21.25 -4.71
CA LEU A 81 3.91 -21.61 -5.88
C LEU A 81 3.16 -22.52 -6.86
N GLY A 82 2.26 -23.36 -6.36
CA GLY A 82 1.42 -24.25 -7.17
C GLY A 82 0.28 -23.53 -7.91
N ASN A 83 -0.01 -22.27 -7.56
CA ASN A 83 -1.07 -21.48 -8.21
C ASN A 83 -0.78 -19.99 -8.15
N GLN A 84 -0.13 -19.48 -9.19
CA GLN A 84 0.24 -18.06 -9.31
C GLN A 84 -0.95 -17.13 -9.59
N ASN A 85 -2.15 -17.66 -9.79
CA ASN A 85 -3.36 -16.85 -10.00
C ASN A 85 -4.06 -16.46 -8.69
N ILE A 86 -3.51 -16.85 -7.54
CA ILE A 86 -4.03 -16.51 -6.22
C ILE A 86 -3.12 -15.48 -5.57
N ALA A 87 -3.72 -14.46 -4.97
CA ALA A 87 -3.00 -13.47 -4.19
C ALA A 87 -2.24 -14.11 -3.01
N PRO A 88 -1.10 -13.56 -2.58
CA PRO A 88 -0.40 -14.05 -1.41
C PRO A 88 -1.28 -13.96 -0.16
N ASP A 89 -1.22 -14.95 0.73
CA ASP A 89 -1.86 -14.82 2.04
C ASP A 89 -1.00 -13.93 2.92
N VAL A 90 -1.62 -12.91 3.53
CA VAL A 90 -0.90 -11.95 4.36
C VAL A 90 -1.60 -11.79 5.70
N GLN A 91 -0.84 -11.96 6.77
CA GLN A 91 -1.26 -11.66 8.13
C GLN A 91 -0.30 -10.64 8.73
N PHE A 92 -0.81 -9.75 9.56
CA PHE A 92 0.03 -8.75 10.22
C PHE A 92 -0.54 -8.35 11.58
N THR A 93 0.36 -7.95 12.47
CA THR A 93 0.05 -7.41 13.79
C THR A 93 0.84 -6.13 13.98
N LEU A 94 0.14 -5.04 14.31
CA LEU A 94 0.76 -3.77 14.69
C LEU A 94 1.04 -3.77 16.19
N GLU A 95 2.25 -3.36 16.57
CA GLU A 95 2.64 -3.16 17.96
C GLU A 95 2.46 -1.67 18.31
N GLY A 96 1.25 -1.32 18.72
CA GLY A 96 0.86 0.04 19.08
C GLY A 96 -0.34 0.56 18.30
N GLU A 97 -0.67 1.82 18.54
CA GLU A 97 -1.81 2.49 17.92
C GLU A 97 -1.34 3.56 16.92
N LEU A 98 -2.07 3.65 15.81
CA LEU A 98 -1.87 4.73 14.82
C LEU A 98 -2.65 5.97 15.28
N LYS A 99 -2.02 7.14 15.18
CA LYS A 99 -2.67 8.44 15.49
C LYS A 99 -3.97 8.61 14.73
N SER A 100 -5.06 9.00 15.38
CA SER A 100 -6.36 9.18 14.71
C SER A 100 -6.28 10.17 13.53
N THR A 101 -6.99 9.84 12.45
CA THR A 101 -7.13 10.67 11.24
C THR A 101 -8.55 11.19 11.05
N GLU A 102 -9.46 10.95 12.00
CA GLU A 102 -10.89 11.18 11.85
C GLU A 102 -11.24 12.63 11.47
N GLU A 103 -10.61 13.61 12.11
CA GLU A 103 -10.84 15.03 11.81
C GLU A 103 -10.39 15.39 10.39
N ALA A 104 -9.18 14.98 10.00
CA ALA A 104 -8.63 15.24 8.67
C ALA A 104 -9.42 14.52 7.57
N ASP A 105 -9.81 13.27 7.81
CA ASP A 105 -10.66 12.49 6.91
C ASP A 105 -12.06 13.11 6.78
N HIS A 106 -12.63 13.64 7.86
CA HIS A 106 -13.92 14.34 7.84
C HIS A 106 -13.84 15.67 7.07
N VAL A 107 -12.75 16.43 7.22
CA VAL A 107 -12.48 17.64 6.43
C VAL A 107 -12.38 17.31 4.95
N PHE A 108 -11.61 16.28 4.58
CA PHE A 108 -11.54 15.80 3.20
C PHE A 108 -12.92 15.39 2.66
N TYR A 109 -13.66 14.58 3.41
CA TYR A 109 -14.99 14.12 3.01
C TYR A 109 -15.95 15.29 2.77
N THR A 110 -16.02 16.23 3.70
CA THR A 110 -16.91 17.40 3.62
C THR A 110 -16.53 18.28 2.42
N ARG A 111 -15.23 18.52 2.21
CA ARG A 111 -14.72 19.27 1.06
C ARG A 111 -15.13 18.63 -0.27
N ILE A 112 -14.91 17.32 -0.43
CA ILE A 112 -15.27 16.63 -1.69
C ILE A 112 -16.78 16.65 -1.92
N ARG A 113 -17.59 16.57 -0.86
CA ARG A 113 -19.05 16.63 -0.96
C ARG A 113 -19.60 18.01 -1.30
N SER A 114 -18.90 19.08 -0.94
CA SER A 114 -19.35 20.45 -1.19
C SER A 114 -18.91 21.00 -2.55
N LEU A 115 -18.12 20.26 -3.34
CA LEU A 115 -17.70 20.69 -4.66
C LEU A 115 -18.90 20.90 -5.59
N GLU A 116 -18.99 22.09 -6.20
CA GLU A 116 -20.04 22.41 -7.17
C GLU A 116 -19.96 21.53 -8.43
N LYS A 117 -18.74 21.19 -8.83
CA LYS A 117 -18.42 20.32 -9.98
C LYS A 117 -17.65 19.10 -9.51
N GLU A 118 -17.80 17.99 -10.23
CA GLU A 118 -17.05 16.77 -9.97
C GLU A 118 -15.54 17.05 -10.06
N LEU A 119 -14.77 16.53 -9.09
CA LEU A 119 -13.31 16.57 -9.16
C LEU A 119 -12.84 15.77 -10.38
N VAL A 120 -12.05 16.40 -11.24
CA VAL A 120 -11.36 15.76 -12.35
C VAL A 120 -9.92 16.23 -12.32
N ALA A 121 -8.97 15.31 -12.35
CA ALA A 121 -7.55 15.63 -12.38
C ALA A 121 -6.77 14.54 -13.11
N GLU A 122 -5.58 14.90 -13.60
CA GLU A 122 -4.75 14.04 -14.43
C GLU A 122 -3.28 14.20 -14.07
N ASN A 123 -2.49 13.17 -14.36
CA ASN A 123 -1.04 13.13 -14.21
C ASN A 123 -0.58 13.62 -12.81
N ILE A 124 -0.92 12.85 -11.77
CA ILE A 124 -0.53 13.11 -10.38
C ILE A 124 0.36 11.96 -9.86
N PRO A 125 1.63 12.21 -9.49
CA PRO A 125 2.38 13.45 -9.69
C PRO A 125 2.57 13.78 -11.17
N ASP A 126 2.91 15.02 -11.48
CA ASP A 126 3.26 15.43 -12.84
C ASP A 126 4.63 14.87 -13.28
N SER A 127 5.09 15.22 -14.48
CA SER A 127 6.38 14.76 -15.01
C SER A 127 7.60 15.19 -14.20
N HIS A 128 7.45 16.14 -13.28
CA HIS A 128 8.51 16.64 -12.40
C HIS A 128 8.37 16.08 -10.97
N GLY A 129 7.42 15.17 -10.73
CA GLY A 129 7.17 14.61 -9.41
C GLY A 129 6.32 15.51 -8.50
N HIS A 130 5.72 16.58 -9.02
CA HIS A 130 4.95 17.52 -8.21
C HIS A 130 3.49 17.06 -8.06
N VAL A 131 2.99 17.13 -6.81
CA VAL A 131 1.59 16.93 -6.45
C VAL A 131 1.06 18.23 -5.87
N PRO A 132 0.05 18.88 -6.48
CA PRO A 132 -0.58 20.05 -5.87
C PRO A 132 -1.13 19.72 -4.47
N PRO A 133 -0.93 20.58 -3.45
CA PRO A 133 -1.39 20.30 -2.08
C PRO A 133 -2.88 19.94 -1.98
N GLU A 134 -3.69 20.57 -2.83
CA GLU A 134 -5.13 20.33 -2.91
C GLU A 134 -5.51 18.93 -3.44
N LEU A 135 -4.61 18.25 -4.15
CA LEU A 135 -4.75 16.91 -4.70
C LEU A 135 -3.96 15.86 -3.91
N GLU A 136 -3.17 16.26 -2.92
CA GLU A 136 -2.40 15.33 -2.08
C GLU A 136 -3.30 14.25 -1.43
N PRO A 137 -4.45 14.58 -0.82
CA PRO A 137 -5.34 13.56 -0.28
C PRO A 137 -5.89 12.57 -1.33
N ILE A 138 -6.08 13.04 -2.57
CA ILE A 138 -6.53 12.20 -3.69
C ILE A 138 -5.40 11.27 -4.16
N HIS A 139 -4.17 11.78 -4.23
CA HIS A 139 -2.98 10.99 -4.53
C HIS A 139 -2.74 9.92 -3.45
N LEU A 140 -2.85 10.28 -2.16
CA LEU A 140 -2.74 9.33 -1.05
C LEU A 140 -3.84 8.27 -1.10
N LEU A 141 -5.08 8.65 -1.40
CA LEU A 141 -6.18 7.71 -1.58
C LEU A 141 -5.90 6.72 -2.73
N ALA A 142 -5.37 7.21 -3.86
CA ALA A 142 -4.94 6.35 -4.96
C ALA A 142 -3.80 5.40 -4.53
N TRP A 143 -2.84 5.88 -3.75
CA TRP A 143 -1.74 5.06 -3.25
C TRP A 143 -2.22 3.98 -2.27
N VAL A 144 -3.16 4.32 -1.39
CA VAL A 144 -3.84 3.39 -0.48
C VAL A 144 -4.62 2.34 -1.25
N ALA A 145 -5.44 2.75 -2.21
CA ALA A 145 -6.21 1.84 -3.07
C ALA A 145 -5.29 0.93 -3.91
N SER A 146 -4.18 1.47 -4.43
CA SER A 146 -3.19 0.69 -5.19
C SER A 146 -2.57 -0.44 -4.34
N GLY A 147 -2.55 -0.30 -3.01
CA GLY A 147 -2.09 -1.36 -2.12
C GLY A 147 -2.87 -2.68 -2.30
N TYR A 148 -4.17 -2.60 -2.60
CA TYR A 148 -4.97 -3.79 -2.95
C TYR A 148 -4.52 -4.39 -4.29
N LEU A 149 -4.30 -3.56 -5.32
CA LEU A 149 -3.84 -4.03 -6.63
C LEU A 149 -2.46 -4.69 -6.54
N VAL A 150 -1.53 -4.06 -5.81
CA VAL A 150 -0.20 -4.61 -5.55
C VAL A 150 -0.31 -5.96 -4.86
N TRP A 151 -1.03 -6.02 -3.74
CA TRP A 151 -1.21 -7.29 -3.00
C TRP A 151 -1.81 -8.39 -3.88
N GLN A 152 -2.90 -8.09 -4.60
CA GLN A 152 -3.62 -9.09 -5.38
C GLN A 152 -2.81 -9.67 -6.55
N ASN A 153 -1.86 -8.91 -7.10
CA ASN A 153 -1.11 -9.31 -8.29
C ASN A 153 0.35 -9.66 -8.01
N SER A 154 0.79 -9.59 -6.74
CA SER A 154 2.18 -9.84 -6.39
C SER A 154 2.53 -11.32 -6.36
N THR A 155 3.69 -11.64 -6.91
CA THR A 155 4.42 -12.90 -6.75
C THR A 155 5.78 -12.64 -6.10
N GLU A 156 6.53 -13.70 -5.78
CA GLU A 156 7.92 -13.58 -5.28
C GLU A 156 8.86 -12.85 -6.26
N ASN A 157 8.46 -12.77 -7.53
CA ASN A 157 9.26 -12.21 -8.61
C ASN A 157 8.80 -10.81 -9.07
N THR A 158 7.86 -10.20 -8.35
CA THR A 158 7.35 -8.85 -8.68
C THR A 158 7.59 -7.88 -7.53
N GLU A 159 7.74 -6.60 -7.87
CA GLU A 159 7.75 -5.48 -6.93
C GLU A 159 7.02 -4.29 -7.54
N PHE A 160 5.70 -4.21 -7.31
CA PHE A 160 4.88 -3.13 -7.86
C PHE A 160 4.89 -1.88 -6.98
N GLN A 161 4.92 -0.71 -7.61
CA GLN A 161 4.75 0.58 -6.97
C GLN A 161 3.80 1.47 -7.78
N LEU A 162 3.00 2.30 -7.10
CA LEU A 162 2.23 3.33 -7.78
C LEU A 162 3.20 4.34 -8.37
N ALA A 163 3.21 4.45 -9.70
CA ALA A 163 4.03 5.43 -10.41
C ALA A 163 3.28 6.74 -10.59
N GLN A 164 2.02 6.66 -11.01
CA GLN A 164 1.22 7.85 -11.33
C GLN A 164 -0.28 7.55 -11.34
N VAL A 165 -1.08 8.51 -10.92
CA VAL A 165 -2.49 8.63 -11.27
C VAL A 165 -2.58 9.33 -12.62
N LYS A 166 -2.90 8.59 -13.68
CA LYS A 166 -3.08 9.16 -15.03
C LYS A 166 -4.33 10.00 -15.13
N HIS A 167 -5.42 9.51 -14.55
CA HIS A 167 -6.69 10.20 -14.53
C HIS A 167 -7.44 9.82 -13.26
N VAL A 168 -8.15 10.78 -12.67
CA VAL A 168 -9.12 10.56 -11.61
C VAL A 168 -10.34 11.41 -11.89
N LYS A 169 -11.52 10.79 -11.78
CA LYS A 169 -12.80 11.48 -11.85
C LYS A 169 -13.68 11.08 -10.67
N GLN A 170 -14.21 12.06 -9.95
CA GLN A 170 -15.25 11.84 -8.97
C GLN A 170 -16.56 11.46 -9.68
N VAL A 171 -17.21 10.42 -9.18
CA VAL A 171 -18.53 10.00 -9.64
C VAL A 171 -19.58 10.50 -8.64
N ARG A 172 -20.56 11.26 -9.10
CA ARG A 172 -21.67 11.71 -8.26
C ARG A 172 -22.48 10.52 -7.74
N ARG A 173 -22.61 10.46 -6.42
CA ARG A 173 -23.46 9.50 -5.71
C ARG A 173 -24.57 10.24 -4.95
N ARG A 174 -25.70 9.56 -4.79
CA ARG A 174 -26.83 10.06 -3.98
C ARG A 174 -26.73 9.65 -2.52
N ASP A 175 -25.93 8.62 -2.22
CA ASP A 175 -25.72 8.14 -0.86
C ASP A 175 -24.57 8.88 -0.17
N LYS A 176 -24.15 8.36 1.00
CA LYS A 176 -23.10 8.95 1.82
C LYS A 176 -21.67 8.57 1.38
N TYR A 177 -21.51 7.77 0.34
CA TYR A 177 -20.19 7.32 -0.09
C TYR A 177 -19.59 8.28 -1.12
N LEU A 178 -18.26 8.41 -1.07
CA LEU A 178 -17.49 9.01 -2.15
C LEU A 178 -17.12 7.90 -3.14
N GLN A 179 -17.11 8.23 -4.43
CA GLN A 179 -16.60 7.34 -5.47
C GLN A 179 -15.71 8.14 -6.43
N PHE A 180 -14.63 7.50 -6.82
CA PHE A 180 -13.65 8.01 -7.76
C PHE A 180 -13.28 6.90 -8.72
N ASP A 181 -13.30 7.22 -10.00
CA ASP A 181 -12.83 6.35 -11.06
C ASP A 181 -11.37 6.74 -11.35
N PHE A 182 -10.45 5.86 -10.97
CA PHE A 182 -9.01 6.06 -11.13
C PHE A 182 -8.47 5.24 -12.31
N VAL A 183 -7.60 5.88 -13.10
CA VAL A 183 -6.65 5.21 -14.00
C VAL A 183 -5.26 5.45 -13.43
N VAL A 184 -4.59 4.37 -13.02
CA VAL A 184 -3.26 4.42 -12.41
C VAL A 184 -2.24 3.67 -13.26
N LEU A 185 -0.98 4.09 -13.19
CA LEU A 185 0.16 3.32 -13.65
C LEU A 185 0.87 2.70 -12.44
N LEU A 186 1.10 1.40 -12.53
CA LEU A 186 2.00 0.68 -11.64
C LEU A 186 3.32 0.47 -12.37
N HIS A 187 4.43 0.72 -11.69
CA HIS A 187 5.76 0.33 -12.14
C HIS A 187 6.12 -0.99 -11.47
N GLU A 188 6.50 -1.98 -12.28
CA GLU A 188 6.98 -3.27 -11.80
C GLU A 188 8.52 -3.22 -11.78
N MET A 189 9.09 -3.01 -10.60
CA MET A 189 10.51 -2.69 -10.45
C MET A 189 11.45 -3.82 -10.87
N VAL A 190 10.99 -5.08 -10.95
CA VAL A 190 11.84 -6.21 -11.33
C VAL A 190 12.08 -6.27 -12.84
N SER A 191 11.06 -6.00 -13.64
CA SER A 191 11.10 -6.08 -15.11
C SER A 191 11.17 -4.73 -15.83
N GLN A 192 10.97 -3.61 -15.11
CA GLN A 192 10.96 -2.23 -15.62
C GLN A 192 9.73 -1.91 -16.48
#